data_AF-L7M273-F1
#
_entry.id   AF-L7M273-F1
#
_cell.length_a   1.000
_cell.length_b   1.000
_cell.length_c   1.000
_cell.angle_alpha   90.00
_cell.angle_beta   90.00
_cell.angle_gamma   90.00
#
_symmetry.space_group_name_H-M   'P 1'
#
loop_
_entity.id
_entity.type
_entity.pdbx_description
1 polymer ?
#
loop_
_entity_poly.entity_id
_entity_poly.type
_entity_poly.pdbx_seq_one_letter_code
_entity_poly.pdbx_strand_id
1 'polypeptide(L)'
;MAVPSSSKSFFFKLHTGTLEVKTWMQERGLYVPWGTHCFLCRKPETIEHVFLDCWEGVFFWDILQRTIKKDLPLDAYGIRFLPVHEEDDGAPYDAVMLLGLYSIWKKYMAVRHADINTLPIREYFRQMISNFVEDCKIMDPVPEWLGKLEPLMHIKEL
;
A
#
# COMPACT_ATOMS: atom_id res chain seq x y z
N MET A 1 -3.17 -17.12 8.81
CA MET A 1 -2.91 -16.55 7.46
C MET A 1 -1.57 -17.01 6.87
N ALA A 2 -1.56 -17.69 5.73
CA ALA A 2 -0.33 -17.78 4.93
C ALA A 2 -0.20 -16.49 4.10
N VAL A 3 0.71 -15.59 4.48
CA VAL A 3 0.96 -14.36 3.72
C VAL A 3 1.29 -14.75 2.26
N PRO A 4 0.53 -14.26 1.25
CA PRO A 4 0.77 -14.61 -0.14
C PRO A 4 2.22 -14.33 -0.55
N SER A 5 2.83 -15.24 -1.31
CA SER A 5 4.23 -15.10 -1.76
C SER A 5 4.46 -13.79 -2.52
N SER A 6 3.46 -13.32 -3.26
CA SER A 6 3.48 -12.04 -3.97
C SER A 6 3.62 -10.83 -3.04
N SER A 7 2.97 -10.85 -1.86
CA SER A 7 3.09 -9.79 -0.85
C SER A 7 4.49 -9.73 -0.23
N LYS A 8 5.10 -10.90 0.02
CA LYS A 8 6.49 -10.97 0.53
C LYS A 8 7.49 -10.46 -0.49
N SER A 9 7.36 -10.90 -1.73
CA SER A 9 8.20 -10.45 -2.85
C SER A 9 8.08 -8.95 -3.10
N PHE A 10 6.86 -8.42 -2.98
CA PHE A 10 6.61 -6.98 -3.06
C PHE A 10 7.41 -6.21 -2.01
N PHE A 11 7.26 -6.56 -0.73
CA PHE A 11 7.89 -5.80 0.35
C PHE A 11 9.41 -5.88 0.28
N PHE A 12 9.96 -7.06 -0.04
CA PHE A 12 11.39 -7.21 -0.26
C PHE A 12 11.88 -6.28 -1.38
N LYS A 13 11.22 -6.29 -2.55
CA LYS A 13 11.59 -5.42 -3.67
C LYS A 13 11.45 -3.93 -3.32
N LEU A 14 10.44 -3.55 -2.53
CA LEU A 14 10.25 -2.17 -2.08
C LEU A 14 11.42 -1.74 -1.19
N HIS A 15 11.75 -2.57 -0.20
CA HIS A 15 12.83 -2.35 0.75
C HIS A 15 14.19 -2.23 0.05
N THR A 16 14.49 -3.11 -0.90
CA THR A 16 15.76 -3.11 -1.64
C THR A 16 15.81 -2.10 -2.78
N GLY A 17 14.75 -1.33 -3.03
CA GLY A 17 14.69 -0.39 -4.15
C GLY A 17 14.73 -1.07 -5.52
N THR A 18 14.22 -2.30 -5.63
CA THR A 18 14.19 -3.10 -6.86
C THR A 18 12.78 -3.34 -7.36
N LEU A 19 11.83 -2.47 -7.00
CA LEU A 19 10.52 -2.45 -7.65
C LEU A 19 10.66 -1.96 -9.08
N GLU A 20 9.92 -2.61 -9.97
CA GLU A 20 9.93 -2.34 -11.40
C GLU A 20 9.06 -1.12 -11.73
N VAL A 21 9.36 0.01 -11.09
CA VAL A 21 8.86 1.32 -11.51
C VAL A 21 9.60 1.75 -12.77
N LYS A 22 8.98 2.62 -13.58
CA LYS A 22 9.52 2.96 -14.91
C LYS A 22 10.95 3.52 -14.88
N THR A 23 11.27 4.37 -13.91
CA THR A 23 12.63 4.94 -13.78
C THR A 23 13.67 3.85 -13.52
N TRP A 24 13.41 2.96 -12.57
CA TRP A 24 14.26 1.80 -12.31
C TRP A 24 14.42 0.89 -13.54
N MET A 25 13.33 0.63 -14.27
CA MET A 25 13.39 -0.17 -15.50
C MET A 25 14.31 0.46 -16.55
N GLN A 26 14.22 1.78 -16.75
CA GLN A 26 15.08 2.50 -17.68
C GLN A 26 16.56 2.43 -17.25
N GLU A 27 16.85 2.60 -15.97
CA GLU A 27 18.22 2.50 -15.42
C GLU A 27 18.84 1.11 -15.64
N ARG A 28 18.01 0.05 -15.72
CA ARG A 28 18.43 -1.32 -16.02
C ARG A 28 18.47 -1.64 -17.52
N GLY A 29 18.24 -0.66 -18.39
CA GLY A 29 18.21 -0.85 -19.84
C GLY A 29 16.99 -1.63 -20.33
N LEU A 30 15.93 -1.74 -19.51
CA LEU A 30 14.68 -2.37 -19.90
C LEU A 30 13.84 -1.39 -20.73
N TYR A 31 13.10 -1.92 -21.69
CA TYR A 31 12.18 -1.12 -22.49
C TYR A 31 11.02 -0.61 -21.63
N VAL A 32 10.76 0.69 -21.70
CA VAL A 32 9.67 1.36 -20.98
C VAL A 32 8.73 2.02 -22.00
N PRO A 33 7.57 1.41 -22.27
CA PRO A 33 6.57 2.01 -23.15
C PRO A 33 6.16 3.39 -22.67
N TRP A 34 6.07 4.35 -23.59
CA TRP A 34 5.57 5.71 -23.32
C TRP A 34 6.45 6.54 -22.37
N GLY A 35 7.71 6.15 -22.20
CA GLY A 35 8.69 6.87 -21.38
C GLY A 35 8.49 6.68 -19.89
N THR A 36 9.32 7.34 -19.09
CA THR A 36 9.41 7.10 -17.64
C THR A 36 8.49 7.95 -16.79
N HIS A 37 7.64 8.77 -17.41
CA HIS A 37 6.78 9.68 -16.68
C HIS A 37 5.44 9.01 -16.33
N CYS A 38 4.91 9.34 -15.16
CA CYS A 38 3.57 8.97 -14.75
C CYS A 38 2.53 9.65 -15.66
N PHE A 39 1.52 8.90 -16.09
CA PHE A 39 0.48 9.41 -16.99
C PHE A 39 -0.40 10.49 -16.35
N LEU A 40 -0.63 10.41 -15.04
CA LEU A 40 -1.47 11.36 -14.30
C LEU A 40 -0.69 12.63 -13.96
N CYS A 41 0.50 12.47 -13.39
CA CYS A 41 1.25 13.59 -12.80
C CYS A 41 2.29 14.20 -13.75
N ARG A 42 2.63 13.53 -14.87
CA ARG A 42 3.68 13.95 -15.81
C ARG A 42 5.04 14.22 -15.15
N LYS A 43 5.37 13.47 -14.10
CA LYS A 43 6.66 13.48 -13.40
C LYS A 43 7.36 12.13 -13.57
N PRO A 44 8.69 12.04 -13.44
CA PRO A 44 9.40 10.76 -13.41
C PRO A 44 8.78 9.82 -12.38
N GLU A 45 8.45 8.61 -12.81
CA GLU A 45 7.78 7.62 -12.00
C GLU A 45 8.81 6.81 -11.21
N THR A 46 9.16 7.33 -10.03
CA THR A 46 10.01 6.70 -9.01
C THR A 46 9.17 5.91 -8.00
N ILE A 47 9.82 5.21 -7.07
CA ILE A 47 9.14 4.54 -5.95
C ILE A 47 8.37 5.57 -5.13
N GLU A 48 9.02 6.66 -4.73
CA GLU A 48 8.41 7.75 -3.98
C GLU A 48 7.23 8.34 -4.75
N HIS A 49 7.37 8.53 -6.07
CA HIS A 49 6.26 9.01 -6.88
C HIS A 49 5.06 8.07 -6.82
N VAL A 50 5.26 6.78 -7.04
CA VAL A 50 4.16 5.80 -7.09
C VAL A 50 3.44 5.70 -5.73
N PHE A 51 4.18 5.67 -4.62
CA PHE A 51 3.60 5.41 -3.31
C PHE A 51 3.20 6.67 -2.53
N LEU A 52 3.85 7.81 -2.77
CA LEU A 52 3.68 9.02 -1.95
C LEU A 52 3.17 10.21 -2.74
N ASP A 53 3.73 10.49 -3.92
CA ASP A 53 3.47 11.77 -4.61
C ASP A 53 2.39 11.71 -5.70
N CYS A 54 2.02 10.51 -6.15
CA CYS A 54 0.98 10.34 -7.16
C CYS A 54 -0.39 10.63 -6.53
N TRP A 55 -1.27 11.31 -7.28
CA TRP A 55 -2.60 11.70 -6.80
C TRP A 55 -3.37 10.53 -6.17
N GLU A 56 -3.37 9.36 -6.80
CA GLU A 56 -4.08 8.19 -6.28
C GLU A 56 -3.52 7.75 -4.91
N GLY A 57 -2.20 7.81 -4.71
CA GLY A 57 -1.54 7.49 -3.44
C GLY A 57 -1.84 8.53 -2.36
N VAL A 58 -1.68 9.82 -2.69
CA VAL A 58 -1.95 10.95 -1.76
C VAL A 58 -3.37 10.88 -1.20
N PHE A 59 -4.38 10.73 -2.06
CA PHE A 59 -5.77 10.66 -1.60
C PHE A 59 -6.05 9.41 -0.78
N PHE A 60 -5.49 8.26 -1.17
CA PHE A 60 -5.65 7.02 -0.40
C PHE A 60 -5.09 7.16 1.03
N TRP A 61 -3.88 7.70 1.16
CA TRP A 61 -3.24 7.88 2.46
C TRP A 61 -3.98 8.88 3.35
N ASP A 62 -4.43 10.01 2.81
CA ASP A 62 -5.20 11.00 3.56
C ASP A 62 -6.50 10.39 4.13
N ILE A 63 -7.25 9.65 3.32
CA ILE A 63 -8.47 8.96 3.78
C ILE A 63 -8.12 7.91 4.84
N LEU A 64 -7.06 7.13 4.62
CA LEU A 64 -6.64 6.08 5.54
C LEU A 64 -6.25 6.64 6.92
N GLN A 65 -5.35 7.63 6.96
CA GLN A 65 -4.91 8.29 8.20
C GLN A 65 -6.09 8.91 8.96
N ARG A 66 -7.02 9.57 8.26
CA ARG A 66 -8.24 10.12 8.88
C ARG A 66 -9.16 9.04 9.44
N THR A 67 -9.23 7.88 8.79
CA THR A 67 -10.07 6.76 9.24
C THR A 67 -9.51 6.15 10.53
N ILE A 68 -8.19 6.00 10.65
CA ILE A 68 -7.54 5.46 11.86
C ILE A 68 -7.18 6.53 12.90
N LYS A 69 -7.33 7.81 12.57
CA LYS A 69 -6.93 8.96 13.38
C LYS A 69 -5.47 8.89 13.85
N LYS A 70 -4.57 8.44 12.98
CA LYS A 70 -3.14 8.28 13.26
C LYS A 70 -2.32 8.76 12.08
N ASP A 71 -1.20 9.42 12.38
CA ASP A 71 -0.21 9.78 11.39
C ASP A 71 0.73 8.61 11.08
N LEU A 72 0.82 8.27 9.80
CA LEU A 72 1.73 7.25 9.30
C LEU A 72 3.02 7.93 8.80
N PRO A 73 4.19 7.28 8.91
CA PRO A 73 5.45 7.81 8.41
C PRO A 73 5.49 7.74 6.87
N LEU A 74 4.86 8.68 6.20
CA LEU A 74 4.73 8.72 4.73
C LEU A 74 5.89 9.47 4.09
N ASP A 75 7.09 8.93 4.27
CA ASP A 75 8.30 9.40 3.61
C ASP A 75 9.08 8.22 2.99
N ALA A 76 10.17 8.54 2.30
CA ALA A 76 11.00 7.55 1.63
C ALA A 76 11.55 6.47 2.58
N TYR A 77 11.86 6.82 3.83
CA TYR A 77 12.30 5.87 4.85
C TYR A 77 11.10 5.07 5.37
N GLY A 78 10.00 5.74 5.69
CA GLY A 78 8.83 5.13 6.28
C GLY A 78 8.17 4.06 5.41
N ILE A 79 8.07 4.26 4.09
CA ILE A 79 7.52 3.23 3.18
C ILE A 79 8.42 2.00 3.05
N ARG A 80 9.72 2.10 3.37
CA ARG A 80 10.70 1.01 3.23
C ARG A 80 10.90 0.22 4.53
N PHE A 81 10.75 0.89 5.67
CA PHE A 81 11.09 0.33 6.98
C PHE A 81 9.91 0.23 7.94
N LEU A 82 8.76 0.84 7.61
CA LEU A 82 7.55 0.84 8.43
C LEU A 82 7.81 1.17 9.91
N PRO A 83 8.48 2.29 10.25
CA PRO A 83 8.78 2.68 11.63
C PRO A 83 7.53 3.23 12.32
N VAL A 84 6.46 2.43 12.36
CA VAL A 84 5.19 2.81 12.96
C VAL A 84 5.31 2.54 14.45
N HIS A 85 5.37 3.61 15.25
CA HIS A 85 5.53 3.51 16.70
C HIS A 85 4.40 2.70 17.34
N GLU A 86 4.78 1.79 18.26
CA GLU A 86 3.89 0.89 19.02
C GLU A 86 3.08 1.59 20.11
N GLU A 87 3.18 2.92 20.23
CA GLU A 87 2.58 3.72 21.31
C GLU A 87 1.03 3.65 21.36
N ASP A 88 0.37 3.07 20.35
CA ASP A 88 -1.10 2.99 20.23
C ASP A 88 -1.70 1.63 20.62
N ASP A 89 -1.49 1.23 21.87
CA ASP A 89 -2.11 0.03 22.48
C ASP A 89 -1.81 -1.29 21.75
N GLY A 90 -0.64 -1.40 21.10
CA GLY A 90 -0.20 -2.62 20.42
C GLY A 90 -0.93 -2.94 19.12
N ALA A 91 -1.68 -2.00 18.55
CA ALA A 91 -2.34 -2.18 17.25
C ALA A 91 -1.30 -2.29 16.10
N PRO A 92 -1.46 -3.22 15.14
CA PRO A 92 -0.50 -3.50 14.09
C PRO A 92 -0.64 -2.52 12.91
N TYR A 93 -0.39 -1.23 13.16
CA TYR A 93 -0.49 -0.19 12.14
C TYR A 93 0.60 -0.28 11.07
N ASP A 94 1.72 -0.92 11.37
CA ASP A 94 2.73 -1.35 10.40
C ASP A 94 2.13 -2.33 9.36
N ALA A 95 1.33 -3.30 9.80
CA ALA A 95 0.62 -4.21 8.93
C ALA A 95 -0.42 -3.44 8.10
N VAL A 96 -1.19 -2.53 8.71
CA VAL A 96 -2.14 -1.67 7.97
C VAL A 96 -1.42 -0.86 6.88
N MET A 97 -0.29 -0.24 7.21
CA MET A 97 0.52 0.52 6.25
C MET A 97 1.07 -0.38 5.13
N LEU A 98 1.54 -1.58 5.46
CA LEU A 98 1.98 -2.58 4.48
C LEU A 98 0.86 -3.00 3.53
N LEU A 99 -0.36 -3.24 4.05
CA LEU A 99 -1.52 -3.56 3.24
C LEU A 99 -1.90 -2.39 2.31
N GLY A 100 -1.78 -1.15 2.78
CA GLY A 100 -1.96 0.06 1.98
C GLY A 100 -0.95 0.15 0.82
N LEU A 101 0.34 0.01 1.13
CA LEU A 101 1.42 0.00 0.13
C LEU A 101 1.21 -1.09 -0.92
N TYR A 102 0.87 -2.31 -0.50
CA TYR A 102 0.63 -3.40 -1.44
C TYR A 102 -0.61 -3.17 -2.29
N SER A 103 -1.65 -2.50 -1.76
CA SER A 103 -2.85 -2.13 -2.53
C SER A 103 -2.55 -1.11 -3.62
N ILE A 104 -1.72 -0.11 -3.33
CA ILE A 104 -1.20 0.84 -4.33
C ILE A 104 -0.43 0.07 -5.42
N TRP A 105 0.45 -0.84 -5.01
CA TRP A 105 1.25 -1.64 -5.95
C TRP A 105 0.39 -2.53 -6.85
N LYS A 106 -0.65 -3.17 -6.30
CA LYS A 106 -1.59 -4.00 -7.08
C LYS A 106 -2.32 -3.16 -8.13
N LYS A 107 -2.82 -1.98 -7.75
CA LYS A 107 -3.44 -1.03 -8.70
C LYS A 107 -2.44 -0.63 -9.79
N TYR A 108 -1.23 -0.24 -9.40
CA TYR A 108 -0.18 0.17 -10.33
C TYR A 108 0.17 -0.94 -11.34
N MET A 109 0.34 -2.17 -10.87
CA MET A 109 0.58 -3.34 -11.73
C MET A 109 -0.58 -3.64 -12.68
N ALA A 110 -1.82 -3.57 -12.19
CA ALA A 110 -3.00 -3.79 -13.02
C ALA A 110 -3.08 -2.76 -14.18
N VAL A 111 -2.79 -1.48 -13.89
CA VAL A 111 -2.71 -0.43 -14.93
C VAL A 111 -1.55 -0.71 -15.90
N ARG A 112 -0.37 -1.08 -15.39
CA ARG A 112 0.81 -1.40 -16.22
C ARG A 112 0.56 -2.58 -17.16
N HIS A 113 -0.16 -3.61 -16.69
CA HIS A 113 -0.49 -4.79 -17.47
C HIS A 113 -1.74 -4.63 -18.36
N ALA A 114 -2.38 -3.45 -18.33
CA ALA A 114 -3.62 -3.17 -19.02
C ALA A 114 -4.74 -4.17 -18.66
N ASP A 115 -4.84 -4.50 -17.37
CA ASP A 115 -5.86 -5.40 -16.85
C ASP A 115 -7.27 -4.82 -17.06
N ILE A 116 -8.15 -5.62 -17.68
CA ILE A 116 -9.51 -5.22 -18.06
C ILE A 116 -10.34 -4.81 -16.84
N ASN A 117 -10.15 -5.50 -15.70
CA ASN A 117 -10.92 -5.31 -14.48
C ASN A 117 -10.08 -4.68 -13.37
N THR A 118 -9.47 -3.53 -13.67
CA THR A 118 -8.66 -2.81 -12.68
C THR A 118 -9.54 -2.21 -11.58
N LEU A 119 -9.35 -2.66 -10.34
CA LEU A 119 -10.02 -2.10 -9.16
C LEU A 119 -9.32 -0.82 -8.67
N PRO A 120 -10.02 0.12 -8.02
CA PRO A 120 -9.36 1.23 -7.31
C PRO A 120 -8.60 0.72 -6.07
N ILE A 121 -7.59 1.48 -5.61
CA ILE A 121 -6.70 1.11 -4.49
C ILE A 121 -7.48 0.66 -3.26
N ARG A 122 -8.54 1.40 -2.91
CA ARG A 122 -9.40 1.11 -1.76
C ARG A 122 -10.01 -0.28 -1.81
N GLU A 123 -10.39 -0.79 -2.98
CA GLU A 123 -11.05 -2.10 -3.07
C GLU A 123 -10.05 -3.24 -2.86
N TYR A 124 -8.83 -3.09 -3.38
CA TYR A 124 -7.73 -4.01 -3.02
C TYR A 124 -7.45 -3.97 -1.52
N PHE A 125 -7.42 -2.78 -0.93
CA PHE A 125 -7.20 -2.62 0.50
C PHE A 125 -8.32 -3.22 1.34
N ARG A 126 -9.59 -2.96 1.01
CA ARG A 126 -10.78 -3.49 1.70
C ARG A 126 -10.81 -5.00 1.71
N GLN A 127 -10.49 -5.64 0.59
CA GLN A 127 -10.41 -7.10 0.51
C GLN A 127 -9.35 -7.64 1.46
N MET A 128 -8.17 -7.01 1.50
CA MET A 128 -7.06 -7.47 2.31
C MET A 128 -7.26 -7.20 3.81
N ILE A 129 -7.73 -6.00 4.18
CA ILE A 129 -7.96 -5.63 5.58
C ILE A 129 -9.15 -6.39 6.17
N SER A 130 -10.19 -6.67 5.38
CA SER A 130 -11.30 -7.52 5.83
C SER A 130 -10.80 -8.91 6.19
N ASN A 131 -10.00 -9.55 5.33
CA ASN A 131 -9.43 -10.85 5.64
C ASN A 131 -8.53 -10.80 6.89
N PHE A 132 -7.73 -9.75 7.04
CA PHE A 132 -6.89 -9.57 8.24
C PHE A 132 -7.71 -9.42 9.52
N VAL A 133 -8.78 -8.62 9.49
CA VAL A 133 -9.68 -8.40 10.63
C VAL A 133 -10.44 -9.68 10.99
N GLU A 134 -10.97 -10.41 10.00
CA GLU A 134 -11.64 -11.69 10.23
C GLU A 134 -10.68 -12.75 10.82
N ASP A 135 -9.43 -12.79 10.36
CA ASP A 135 -8.38 -13.64 10.95
C ASP A 135 -8.06 -13.26 12.41
N CYS A 136 -8.20 -11.99 12.78
CA CYS A 136 -8.00 -11.54 14.17
C CYS A 136 -9.19 -11.88 15.07
N LYS A 137 -10.42 -11.93 14.54
CA LYS A 137 -11.63 -12.28 15.29
C LYS A 137 -11.63 -13.73 15.82
N ILE A 138 -10.89 -14.61 15.17
CA ILE A 138 -10.78 -16.03 15.55
C ILE A 138 -9.62 -16.30 16.52
N MET A 139 -8.82 -15.29 16.89
CA MET A 139 -7.76 -15.42 17.88
C MET A 139 -8.34 -15.54 19.30
N ASP A 140 -7.63 -16.25 20.18
CA ASP A 140 -7.97 -16.40 21.60
C ASP A 140 -6.76 -15.99 22.48
N PRO A 141 -6.84 -14.86 23.21
CA PRO A 141 -7.95 -13.91 23.25
C PRO A 141 -8.06 -13.05 21.98
N VAL A 142 -9.26 -12.54 21.71
CA VAL A 142 -9.49 -11.56 20.62
C VAL A 142 -8.72 -10.27 20.95
N PRO A 143 -7.97 -9.68 20.00
CA PRO A 143 -7.18 -8.48 20.28
C PRO A 143 -8.04 -7.27 20.65
N GLU A 144 -7.69 -6.58 21.75
CA GLU A 144 -8.43 -5.41 22.24
C GLU A 144 -8.43 -4.24 21.24
N TRP A 145 -7.35 -4.11 20.45
CA TRP A 145 -7.21 -3.08 19.43
C TRP A 145 -8.04 -3.35 18.17
N LEU A 146 -8.70 -4.52 18.03
CA LEU A 146 -9.39 -4.91 16.80
C LEU A 146 -10.45 -3.89 16.35
N GLY A 147 -11.19 -3.33 17.30
CA GLY A 147 -12.20 -2.29 17.03
C GLY A 147 -11.63 -1.02 16.41
N LYS A 148 -10.32 -0.77 16.53
CA LYS A 148 -9.65 0.35 15.84
C LYS A 148 -9.49 0.09 14.34
N LEU A 149 -9.46 -1.17 13.90
CA LEU A 149 -9.25 -1.55 12.51
C LEU A 149 -10.55 -1.88 11.77
N GLU A 150 -11.63 -2.27 12.46
CA GLU A 150 -12.93 -2.56 11.82
C GLU A 150 -13.45 -1.44 10.89
N PRO A 151 -13.30 -0.13 11.21
CA PRO A 151 -13.71 0.95 10.30
C PRO A 151 -13.04 0.89 8.92
N LEU A 152 -11.85 0.30 8.81
CA LEU A 152 -11.09 0.15 7.57
C LEU A 152 -11.76 -0.77 6.55
N MET A 153 -12.60 -1.72 7.02
CA MET A 153 -13.39 -2.59 6.15
C MET A 153 -14.43 -1.80 5.32
N HIS A 154 -14.75 -0.58 5.76
CA HIS A 154 -15.73 0.31 5.17
C HIS A 154 -15.14 1.68 4.78
N ILE A 155 -13.83 1.74 4.53
CA ILE A 155 -13.15 2.97 4.10
C ILE A 155 -13.88 3.61 2.91
N LYS A 156 -14.18 4.91 3.04
CA LYS A 156 -15.06 5.65 2.13
C LYS A 156 -14.39 5.95 0.78
N GLU A 157 -15.23 6.23 -0.22
CA GLU A 157 -14.84 6.97 -1.43
C GLU A 157 -14.93 8.47 -1.12
N LEU A 158 -14.03 9.28 -1.70
CA LEU A 158 -14.22 10.74 -1.76
C LEU A 158 -15.33 11.09 -2.73
#